data_AF-A0A970G224-F1
#
_entry.id   AF-A0A970G224-F1
#
_cell.length_a   1.000
_cell.length_b   1.000
_cell.length_c   1.000
_cell.angle_alpha   90.00
_cell.angle_beta   90.00
_cell.angle_gamma   90.00
#
_symmetry.space_group_name_H-M   'P 1'
#
loop_
_entity.id
_entity.type
_entity.pdbx_description
1 polymer ?
#
loop_
_entity_poly.entity_id
_entity_poly.type
_entity_poly.pdbx_seq_one_letter_code
_entity_poly.pdbx_strand_id
1 'polypeptide(L)' 'MSVFSSNDHVLDSGTVGKYEALAMLYLHKQDLTGITPEEVVLRYIETEERIKKEFQRQKELRKRQLNPLPL' A
#
# COMPACT_ATOMS: atom_id res chain seq x y z
N MET A 1 -17.79 -34.84 22.69
CA MET A 1 -18.66 -33.84 22.02
C MET A 1 -18.18 -32.48 22.50
N SER A 2 -17.79 -31.50 21.70
CA SER A 2 -17.91 -31.27 20.27
C SER A 2 -16.53 -30.86 19.74
N VAL A 3 -16.20 -31.38 18.55
CA VAL A 3 -15.01 -31.01 17.79
C VAL A 3 -15.19 -29.57 17.32
N PHE A 4 -14.29 -28.68 17.73
CA PHE A 4 -14.19 -27.36 17.12
C PHE A 4 -13.79 -27.59 15.67
N SER A 5 -14.78 -27.50 14.78
CA SER A 5 -14.60 -27.66 13.35
C SER A 5 -13.56 -26.66 12.87
N SER A 6 -12.49 -27.22 12.35
CA SER A 6 -11.54 -26.59 11.45
C SER A 6 -12.29 -25.73 10.45
N ASN A 7 -12.03 -24.43 10.51
CA ASN A 7 -12.08 -23.60 9.32
C ASN A 7 -10.81 -22.76 9.30
N ASP A 8 -9.67 -23.46 9.22
CA ASP A 8 -8.35 -22.95 8.85
C ASP A 8 -8.35 -22.56 7.36
N HIS A 9 -9.30 -21.72 6.95
CA HIS A 9 -9.25 -21.07 5.65
C HIS A 9 -8.35 -19.84 5.76
N VAL A 10 -7.04 -20.12 5.73
CA VAL A 10 -6.00 -19.30 5.08
C VAL A 10 -6.12 -17.80 5.37
N LEU A 11 -5.81 -17.42 6.61
CA LEU A 11 -5.18 -16.14 6.86
C LEU A 11 -3.71 -16.25 6.43
N ASP A 12 -3.43 -16.07 5.14
CA ASP A 12 -2.12 -15.61 4.69
C ASP A 12 -1.96 -14.14 5.13
N SER A 13 -2.00 -13.90 6.45
CA SER A 13 -1.85 -12.57 7.07
C SER A 13 -0.37 -12.24 7.20
N GLY A 14 0.38 -12.45 6.12
CA GLY A 14 1.81 -12.20 6.03
C GLY A 14 2.09 -10.75 5.68
N THR A 15 2.13 -9.87 6.68
CA THR A 15 2.61 -8.48 6.61
C THR A 15 2.10 -7.66 5.41
N VAL A 16 1.06 -6.86 5.63
CA VAL A 16 0.62 -5.82 4.68
C VAL A 16 1.82 -5.05 4.14
N GLY A 17 1.99 -5.02 2.81
CA GLY A 17 3.13 -4.36 2.18
C GLY A 17 3.17 -2.89 2.57
N LYS A 18 4.36 -2.31 2.78
CA LYS A 18 4.48 -0.89 3.21
C LYS A 18 3.75 0.11 2.28
N TYR A 19 3.63 -0.21 0.99
CA TYR A 19 2.90 0.61 0.03
C TYR A 19 1.38 0.46 0.16
N GLU A 20 0.93 -0.79 0.30
CA GLU A 20 -0.47 -1.16 0.54
C GLU A 20 -0.99 -0.58 1.87
N ALA A 21 -0.20 -0.66 2.95
CA ALA A 21 -0.54 -0.07 4.23
C ALA A 21 -0.75 1.45 4.14
N LEU A 22 0.13 2.13 3.39
CA LEU A 22 0.02 3.58 3.16
C LEU A 22 -1.15 3.92 2.24
N ALA A 23 -1.44 3.10 1.23
CA ALA A 23 -2.57 3.28 0.34
C ALA A 23 -3.90 3.13 1.10
N MET A 24 -4.03 2.08 1.92
CA MET A 24 -5.19 1.88 2.79
C MET A 24 -5.38 3.04 3.77
N LEU A 25 -4.29 3.49 4.42
CA LEU A 25 -4.36 4.64 5.34
C LEU A 25 -4.81 5.93 4.64
N TYR A 26 -4.36 6.15 3.40
CA TYR A 26 -4.77 7.32 2.63
C TYR A 26 -6.25 7.26 2.25
N LEU A 27 -6.72 6.11 1.76
CA LEU A 27 -8.12 5.92 1.39
C LEU A 27 -9.07 5.97 2.60
N HIS A 28 -8.67 5.43 3.75
CA HIS A 28 -9.47 5.50 4.98
C HIS A 28 -9.77 6.95 5.41
N LYS A 29 -8.88 7.89 5.07
CA LYS A 29 -9.09 9.32 5.39
C LYS A 29 -9.97 10.04 4.37
N GLN A 30 -10.33 9.38 3.27
CA GLN A 30 -11.21 9.95 2.26
C GLN A 30 -12.66 9.63 2.57
N ASP A 31 -13.54 10.53 2.14
CA ASP A 31 -14.96 10.21 2.07
C ASP A 31 -15.17 9.25 0.89
N LEU A 32 -15.57 8.02 1.21
CA LEU A 32 -15.85 6.97 0.24
C LEU A 32 -17.36 6.83 -0.03
N THR A 33 -18.18 7.72 0.52
CA THR A 33 -19.62 7.68 0.29
C THR A 33 -19.95 7.96 -1.18
N GLY A 34 -20.86 7.15 -1.75
CA GLY A 34 -21.26 7.27 -3.16
C GLY A 34 -20.26 6.72 -4.18
N ILE A 35 -19.14 6.15 -3.75
CA ILE A 35 -18.13 5.52 -4.60
C ILE A 35 -18.46 4.03 -4.75
N THR A 36 -18.38 3.49 -5.96
CA THR A 36 -18.61 2.04 -6.16
C THR A 36 -17.40 1.22 -5.72
N PRO A 37 -17.56 -0.08 -5.38
CA PRO A 37 -16.43 -0.93 -5.04
C PRO A 37 -15.33 -0.96 -6.11
N GLU A 38 -15.71 -0.92 -7.39
CA GLU A 38 -14.77 -0.89 -8.52
C GLU A 38 -13.93 0.38 -8.52
N GLU A 39 -14.55 1.53 -8.23
CA GLU A 39 -13.85 2.81 -8.11
C GLU A 39 -12.91 2.85 -6.90
N VAL A 40 -13.27 2.21 -5.79
CA VAL A 40 -12.39 2.06 -4.62
C VAL A 40 -11.14 1.27 -5.00
N VAL A 41 -11.29 0.16 -5.75
CA VAL A 41 -10.17 -0.65 -6.24
C VAL A 41 -9.27 0.17 -7.16
N LEU A 42 -9.84 0.92 -8.11
CA LEU A 42 -9.08 1.80 -9.00
C LEU A 42 -8.27 2.85 -8.22
N ARG A 43 -8.88 3.51 -7.23
CA ARG A 43 -8.20 4.49 -6.38
C ARG A 43 -7.11 3.86 -5.53
N TYR A 44 -7.32 2.65 -5.04
CA TYR A 44 -6.31 1.90 -4.31
C TYR A 44 -5.08 1.64 -5.18
N ILE A 45 -5.27 1.09 -6.39
CA ILE A 45 -4.19 0.80 -7.33
C ILE A 45 -3.43 2.10 -7.68
N GLU A 46 -4.14 3.18 -7.99
CA GLU A 46 -3.52 4.47 -8.30
C GLU A 46 -2.70 5.01 -7.12
N THR A 47 -3.25 4.95 -5.92
CA THR A 47 -2.60 5.44 -4.70
C THR A 47 -1.34 4.62 -4.40
N GLU A 48 -1.42 3.30 -4.50
CA GLU A 48 -0.28 2.41 -4.29
C GLU A 48 0.86 2.72 -5.27
N GLU A 49 0.56 2.90 -6.56
CA GLU A 49 1.53 3.26 -7.59
C GLU A 49 2.16 4.63 -7.35
N ARG A 50 1.37 5.62 -6.92
CA ARG A 50 1.88 6.95 -6.55
C ARG A 50 2.85 6.88 -5.37
N ILE A 51 2.52 6.07 -4.36
CA ILE A 51 3.41 5.85 -3.21
C ILE A 51 4.71 5.19 -3.67
N LYS A 52 4.64 4.13 -4.49
CA LYS A 52 5.83 3.46 -5.04
C LYS A 52 6.77 4.44 -5.75
N LYS A 53 6.22 5.30 -6.62
CA LYS A 53 6.98 6.34 -7.33
C LYS A 53 7.64 7.33 -6.37
N GLU A 54 6.93 7.75 -5.32
CA GLU A 54 7.50 8.66 -4.32
C GLU A 54 8.67 8.01 -3.55
N PHE A 55 8.55 6.73 -3.18
CA PHE A 55 9.67 6.01 -2.56
C PHE A 55 10.89 5.91 -3.49
N GLN A 56 10.69 5.68 -4.79
CA GLN A 56 11.76 5.67 -5.77
C GLN A 56 12.44 7.04 -5.87
N ARG A 57 11.65 8.12 -5.99
CA ARG A 57 12.15 9.50 -6.02
C ARG A 57 13.00 9.84 -4.80
N GLN A 58 12.53 9.48 -3.60
CA GLN A 58 13.26 9.70 -2.35
C GLN A 58 14.58 8.91 -2.28
N LYS A 59 14.61 7.71 -2.88
CA LYS A 59 15.84 6.91 -3.00
C LYS A 59 16.84 7.56 -3.95
N GLU A 60 16.39 8.09 -5.09
CA GLU A 60 17.24 8.80 -6.05
C GLU A 60 17.83 10.08 -5.46
N LEU A 61 17.01 10.87 -4.76
CA LEU A 61 17.49 12.08 -4.08
C LEU A 61 18.59 11.74 -3.07
N ARG A 62 18.39 10.70 -2.25
CA ARG A 62 19.43 10.22 -1.33
C ARG A 62 20.70 9.80 -2.04
N LYS A 63 20.60 9.10 -3.18
CA LYS A 63 21.79 8.73 -3.98
C LYS A 63 22.54 9.95 -4.51
N ARG A 64 21.83 10.97 -5.01
CA ARG A 64 22.44 12.21 -5.51
C ARG A 64 23.11 13.03 -4.39
N GLN A 65 22.55 13.02 -3.19
CA GLN A 65 23.17 13.65 -2.02
C GLN A 65 24.45 12.94 -1.59
N LEU A 66 24.51 11.61 -1.72
CA LEU A 66 25.71 10.83 -1.36
C LEU A 66 26.83 10.89 -2.41
N ASN A 67 26.51 11.12 -3.68
CA ASN A 67 27.47 11.25 -4.77
C ASN A 67 27.30 12.61 -5.47
N PRO A 68 27.82 13.71 -4.88
CA PRO A 68 27.91 14.97 -5.60
C PRO A 68 28.80 14.76 -6.84
N LEU A 69 28.31 15.18 -8.00
CA LEU A 69 29.10 15.19 -9.24
C LEU A 69 30.41 15.96 -8.98
N PRO A 70 31.57 15.49 -9.44
CA PRO A 70 32.78 16.29 -9.38
C PRO A 70 32.55 17.59 -10.17
N LEU A 71 32.85 18.72 -9.52
CA LEU A 71 32.86 20.06 -10.11
C LEU A 71 33.87 20.13 -11.27
#